data_AF-A0A328NP03-F1
#
_entry.id   AF-A0A328NP03-F1
#
_cell.length_a   1.000
_cell.length_b   1.000
_cell.length_c   1.000
_cell.angle_alpha   90.00
_cell.angle_beta   90.00
_cell.angle_gamma   90.00
#
_symmetry.space_group_name_H-M   'P 1'
#
loop_
_entity.id
_entity.type
_entity.pdbx_description
1 polymer ?
#
loop_
_entity_poly.entity_id
_entity_poly.type
_entity_poly.pdbx_seq_one_letter_code
_entity_poly.pdbx_strand_id
1 'polypeptide(L)'
;MGCEQWREVLSAQLDGEETAAELTAVQGHLDGCAECRAWFTAAAAVTRRVRTRLVVEVPDRTAAILAAASAAPARRSRWRRSDGRGPLVAGLRKVPGRSQLAAGLRAAFGRGPLVAGLRSALGLLGAVQLVLGLAQVGRGATADHLHPTGQHLWHESAAWNVAVGAGFLFVALRRSPPAGLLPMLSAFVGTLLLLSVNDLATGSVGGERLISHGFLVVGYLITVLLSRPGLRPGGPAPQRQPTPSRWRFGADEVDRPLRVVRPESYPAQAADRYAAPAAHAGRSTRTGEADERRAA
;
A
#
# COMPACT_ATOMS: atom_id res chain seq x y z
N MET A 1 0.08 -11.74 28.52
CA MET A 1 -0.47 -12.06 27.20
C MET A 1 -0.05 -13.49 26.86
N GLY A 2 -0.99 -14.36 26.55
CA GLY A 2 -0.67 -15.72 26.12
C GLY A 2 -0.24 -15.77 24.65
N CYS A 3 0.15 -16.96 24.19
CA CYS A 3 0.65 -17.15 22.82
C CYS A 3 -0.44 -16.92 21.76
N GLU A 4 -1.71 -17.08 22.11
CA GLU A 4 -2.86 -16.81 21.26
C GLU A 4 -2.89 -15.35 20.78
N GLN A 5 -2.71 -14.40 21.69
CA GLN A 5 -2.74 -12.99 21.36
C GLN A 5 -1.54 -12.57 20.50
N TRP A 6 -0.37 -13.18 20.73
CA TRP A 6 0.79 -12.97 19.86
C TRP A 6 0.59 -13.57 18.46
N ARG A 7 -0.09 -14.72 18.35
CA ARG A 7 -0.43 -15.31 17.04
C ARG A 7 -1.39 -14.43 16.24
N GLU A 8 -2.30 -13.71 16.89
CA GLU A 8 -3.15 -12.70 16.22
C GLU A 8 -2.30 -11.58 15.61
N VAL A 9 -1.37 -11.01 16.38
CA VAL A 9 -0.45 -9.96 15.90
C VAL A 9 0.45 -10.48 14.78
N LEU A 10 0.97 -11.70 14.91
CA LEU A 10 1.78 -12.34 13.86
C LEU A 10 0.96 -12.64 12.59
N SER A 11 -0.33 -12.96 12.72
CA SER A 11 -1.22 -13.11 11.56
C SER A 11 -1.44 -11.76 10.87
N ALA A 12 -1.70 -10.69 11.62
CA ALA A 12 -1.81 -9.34 11.09
C ALA A 12 -0.51 -8.93 10.35
N GLN A 13 0.66 -9.35 10.86
CA GLN A 13 1.95 -9.11 10.20
C GLN A 13 2.08 -9.79 8.83
N LEU A 14 1.53 -11.00 8.64
CA LEU A 14 1.54 -11.68 7.32
C LEU A 14 0.68 -10.96 6.28
N ASP A 15 -0.28 -10.15 6.73
CA ASP A 15 -1.17 -9.34 5.91
C ASP A 15 -0.73 -7.87 5.79
N GLY A 16 0.27 -7.46 6.56
CA GLY A 16 0.78 -6.08 6.60
C GLY A 16 -0.18 -5.11 7.31
N GLU A 17 -0.90 -5.60 8.30
CA GLU A 17 -1.92 -4.85 9.07
C GLU A 17 -1.43 -4.45 10.47
N GLU A 18 -0.19 -4.77 10.84
CA GLU A 18 0.40 -4.47 12.14
C GLU A 18 0.85 -3.02 12.29
N THR A 19 0.76 -2.49 13.51
CA THR A 19 1.36 -1.20 13.88
C THR A 19 2.85 -1.34 14.21
N ALA A 20 3.60 -0.24 14.16
CA ALA A 20 5.03 -0.25 14.52
C ALA A 20 5.30 -0.64 15.99
N ALA A 21 4.37 -0.29 16.88
CA ALA A 21 4.43 -0.65 18.29
C ALA A 21 4.21 -2.17 18.48
N GLU A 22 3.19 -2.73 17.82
CA GLU A 22 2.91 -4.17 17.84
C GLU A 22 4.05 -4.99 17.24
N LEU A 23 4.67 -4.50 16.15
CA LEU A 23 5.83 -5.15 15.54
C LEU A 23 7.03 -5.22 16.51
N THR A 24 7.25 -4.18 17.32
CA THR A 24 8.33 -4.17 18.31
C THR A 24 8.02 -5.12 19.46
N ALA A 25 6.77 -5.11 19.94
CA ALA A 25 6.31 -5.96 21.03
C ALA A 25 6.34 -7.46 20.65
N VAL A 26 5.89 -7.81 19.45
CA VAL A 26 5.89 -9.20 18.97
C VAL A 26 7.30 -9.72 18.72
N GLN A 27 8.23 -8.86 18.29
CA GLN A 27 9.63 -9.25 18.15
C GLN A 27 10.23 -9.67 19.50
N GLY A 28 10.00 -8.89 20.56
CA GLY A 28 10.43 -9.25 21.91
C GLY A 28 9.83 -10.58 22.41
N HIS A 29 8.61 -10.93 21.98
CA HIS A 29 8.04 -12.24 22.27
C HIS A 29 8.69 -13.38 21.46
N LEU A 30 8.96 -13.17 20.17
CA LEU A 30 9.61 -14.16 19.31
C LEU A 30 11.04 -14.49 19.79
N ASP A 31 11.73 -13.53 20.40
CA ASP A 31 13.06 -13.75 20.97
C ASP A 31 13.02 -14.78 22.12
N GLY A 32 11.89 -14.86 22.87
CA GLY A 32 11.70 -15.78 23.99
C GLY A 32 10.89 -17.04 23.68
N CYS A 33 10.07 -17.07 22.61
CA CYS A 33 9.10 -18.15 22.37
C CYS A 33 9.41 -18.95 21.08
N ALA A 34 9.84 -20.21 21.25
CA ALA A 34 10.13 -21.11 20.12
C ALA A 34 8.86 -21.57 19.38
N GLU A 35 7.75 -21.80 20.09
CA GLU A 35 6.50 -22.24 19.48
C GLU A 35 5.90 -21.18 18.54
N CYS A 36 5.90 -19.92 18.96
CA CYS A 36 5.43 -18.81 18.12
C CYS A 36 6.35 -18.60 16.90
N ARG A 37 7.66 -18.81 17.03
CA ARG A 37 8.60 -18.81 15.88
C ARG A 37 8.29 -19.93 14.88
N ALA A 38 8.07 -21.14 15.37
CA ALA A 38 7.73 -22.29 14.53
C ALA A 38 6.38 -22.09 13.83
N TRP A 39 5.36 -21.67 14.59
CA TRP A 39 4.04 -21.34 14.07
C TRP A 39 4.10 -20.27 12.98
N PHE A 40 4.83 -19.17 13.21
CA PHE A 40 4.95 -18.08 12.24
C PHE A 40 5.64 -18.53 10.95
N THR A 41 6.68 -19.35 11.07
CA THR A 41 7.39 -19.92 9.91
C THR A 41 6.46 -20.81 9.08
N ALA A 42 5.63 -21.63 9.72
CA ALA A 42 4.64 -22.47 9.06
C ALA A 42 3.56 -21.62 8.37
N ALA A 43 3.01 -20.63 9.08
CA ALA A 43 1.99 -19.71 8.56
C ALA A 43 2.52 -18.93 7.34
N ALA A 44 3.74 -18.38 7.41
CA ALA A 44 4.39 -17.70 6.29
C ALA A 44 4.60 -18.62 5.08
N ALA A 45 4.93 -19.90 5.30
CA ALA A 45 5.06 -20.89 4.23
C ALA A 45 3.72 -21.16 3.52
N VAL A 46 2.63 -21.30 4.26
CA VAL A 46 1.27 -21.46 3.71
C VAL A 46 0.87 -20.23 2.91
N THR A 47 0.99 -19.03 3.49
CA THR A 47 0.63 -17.77 2.83
C THR A 47 1.40 -17.58 1.51
N ARG A 48 2.68 -17.96 1.46
CA ARG A 48 3.46 -17.93 0.21
C ARG A 48 2.88 -18.88 -0.85
N ARG A 49 2.60 -20.14 -0.50
CA ARG A 49 2.03 -21.14 -1.44
C ARG A 49 0.68 -20.72 -2.00
N VAL A 50 -0.18 -20.11 -1.17
CA VAL A 50 -1.49 -19.60 -1.63
C VAL A 50 -1.33 -18.37 -2.52
N ARG A 51 -0.30 -17.54 -2.29
CA ARG A 51 -0.04 -16.31 -3.04
C ARG A 51 0.84 -16.51 -4.29
N THR A 52 1.39 -17.69 -4.54
CA THR A 52 2.16 -17.95 -5.77
C THR A 52 1.24 -18.00 -6.99
N ARG A 53 1.56 -17.20 -8.01
CA ARG A 53 1.04 -17.33 -9.38
C ARG A 53 2.16 -17.88 -10.27
N LEU A 54 1.78 -18.47 -11.40
CA LEU A 54 2.74 -18.83 -12.45
C LEU A 54 3.57 -17.59 -12.82
N VAL A 55 4.88 -17.71 -12.60
CA VAL A 55 5.85 -16.70 -13.00
C VAL A 55 6.13 -16.93 -14.48
N VAL A 56 5.64 -16.02 -15.33
CA VAL A 56 6.11 -15.91 -16.71
C VAL A 56 7.60 -15.57 -16.65
N GLU A 57 8.42 -16.12 -17.53
CA GLU A 57 9.88 -15.93 -17.53
C GLU A 57 10.25 -14.45 -17.34
N VAL A 58 10.76 -14.11 -16.14
CA VAL A 58 11.17 -12.75 -15.78
C VAL A 58 12.67 -12.64 -16.04
N PRO A 59 13.15 -11.59 -16.74
CA PRO A 59 14.57 -11.37 -16.94
C PRO A 59 15.33 -11.34 -15.61
N ASP A 60 16.47 -12.04 -15.51
CA ASP A 60 17.29 -12.01 -14.30
C ASP A 60 17.78 -10.59 -14.02
N ARG A 61 17.43 -10.06 -12.84
CA ARG A 61 17.81 -8.73 -12.36
C ARG A 61 18.80 -8.79 -11.20
N THR A 62 19.31 -9.97 -10.84
CA THR A 62 20.14 -10.15 -9.64
C THR A 62 21.33 -9.20 -9.63
N ALA A 63 22.08 -9.12 -10.74
CA ALA A 63 23.22 -8.22 -10.87
C ALA A 63 22.84 -6.74 -10.75
N ALA A 64 21.72 -6.34 -11.36
CA ALA A 64 21.23 -4.95 -11.30
C ALA A 64 20.76 -4.56 -9.88
N ILE A 65 20.15 -5.51 -9.15
CA ILE A 65 19.71 -5.32 -7.77
C ILE A 65 20.93 -5.19 -6.85
N LEU A 66 21.90 -6.10 -6.95
CA LEU A 66 23.13 -6.06 -6.16
C LEU A 66 23.90 -4.75 -6.41
N ALA A 67 24.02 -4.33 -7.67
CA ALA A 67 24.64 -3.07 -8.03
C ALA A 67 23.90 -1.85 -7.45
N ALA A 68 22.56 -1.85 -7.48
CA ALA A 68 21.76 -0.77 -6.91
C ALA A 68 21.84 -0.74 -5.37
N ALA A 69 21.88 -1.91 -4.71
CA ALA A 69 22.03 -2.03 -3.28
C ALA A 69 23.41 -1.54 -2.81
N SER A 70 24.47 -1.90 -3.53
CA SER A 70 25.83 -1.40 -3.25
C SER A 70 25.98 0.09 -3.58
N ALA A 71 25.21 0.61 -4.53
CA ALA A 71 25.24 2.00 -4.94
C ALA A 71 24.36 2.92 -4.08
N ALA A 72 23.53 2.40 -3.18
CA ALA A 72 22.67 3.22 -2.33
C ALA A 72 23.54 4.02 -1.34
N PRO A 73 23.65 5.35 -1.47
CA PRO A 73 24.44 6.13 -0.55
C PRO A 73 23.75 6.13 0.82
N ALA A 74 24.52 5.94 1.89
CA ALA A 74 24.07 6.18 3.26
C ALA A 74 23.37 7.54 3.30
N ARG A 75 22.09 7.55 3.72
CA ARG A 75 21.18 8.71 3.69
C ARG A 75 21.67 9.78 4.66
N ARG A 76 22.75 10.50 4.32
CA ARG A 76 23.20 11.69 5.03
C ARG A 76 22.23 12.81 4.66
N SER A 77 21.47 13.26 5.65
CA SER A 77 20.53 14.37 5.58
C SER A 77 21.23 15.64 5.08
N ARG A 78 21.19 15.87 3.77
CA ARG A 78 21.70 17.09 3.15
C ARG A 78 20.63 18.18 3.19
N TRP A 79 20.34 18.69 4.39
CA TRP A 79 19.87 20.07 4.52
C TRP A 79 21.11 20.96 4.47
N ARG A 80 21.58 21.27 3.26
CA ARG A 80 22.64 22.26 3.06
C ARG A 80 21.98 23.58 2.68
N ARG A 81 22.10 24.54 3.59
CA ARG A 81 21.92 25.97 3.38
C ARG A 81 22.43 26.37 2.00
N SER A 82 21.55 26.99 1.24
CA SER A 82 21.83 27.74 0.02
C SER A 82 22.58 29.01 0.41
N ASP A 83 23.90 28.92 0.54
CA ASP A 83 24.76 30.09 0.46
C ASP A 83 25.26 30.23 -0.97
N GLY A 84 24.79 31.29 -1.61
CA GLY A 84 25.07 31.62 -2.99
C GLY A 84 26.54 31.90 -3.24
N ARG A 85 27.05 31.35 -4.34
CA ARG A 85 28.07 31.90 -5.23
C ARG A 85 28.21 30.92 -6.40
N GLY A 86 27.80 31.37 -7.60
CA GLY A 86 27.97 30.61 -8.84
C GLY A 86 29.45 30.44 -9.22
N PRO A 87 29.72 29.59 -10.21
CA PRO A 87 30.10 30.21 -11.48
C PRO A 87 29.33 29.65 -12.67
N LEU A 88 29.00 30.59 -13.56
CA LEU A 88 28.74 30.38 -14.98
C LEU A 88 29.98 29.71 -15.58
N VAL A 89 29.84 28.62 -16.35
CA VAL A 89 30.28 28.45 -17.77
C VAL A 89 29.86 27.04 -18.25
N ALA A 90 29.45 26.98 -19.52
CA ALA A 90 29.48 25.84 -20.45
C ALA A 90 28.38 24.77 -20.41
N GLY A 91 27.62 24.71 -21.52
CA GLY A 91 27.01 23.45 -21.97
C GLY A 91 25.70 23.58 -22.75
N LEU A 92 25.66 24.36 -23.83
CA LEU A 92 24.59 24.22 -24.82
C LEU A 92 24.69 22.83 -25.47
N ARG A 93 23.63 22.01 -25.33
CA ARG A 93 22.95 21.21 -26.38
C ARG A 93 22.32 19.93 -25.82
N LYS A 94 21.02 19.98 -25.60
CA LYS A 94 20.09 18.95 -26.11
C LYS A 94 18.68 19.53 -26.07
N VAL A 95 18.07 19.71 -27.24
CA VAL A 95 16.64 20.04 -27.33
C VAL A 95 15.86 18.85 -26.76
N PRO A 96 15.13 18.98 -25.64
CA PRO A 96 14.33 17.88 -25.14
C PRO A 96 13.11 17.74 -26.05
N GLY A 97 12.98 16.57 -26.68
CA GLY A 97 11.79 16.23 -27.45
C GLY A 97 10.53 16.37 -26.60
N ARG A 98 9.41 16.76 -27.22
CA ARG A 98 8.09 17.01 -26.59
C ARG A 98 7.61 15.85 -25.67
N SER A 99 8.15 14.65 -25.82
CA SER A 99 7.91 13.49 -24.94
C SER A 99 8.58 13.57 -23.56
N GLN A 100 9.68 14.31 -23.40
CA GLN A 100 10.38 14.49 -22.12
C GLN A 100 9.72 15.54 -21.24
N LEU A 101 9.00 16.51 -21.80
CA LEU A 101 8.22 17.47 -21.02
C LEU A 101 6.98 16.82 -20.41
N ALA A 102 6.31 15.90 -21.13
CA ALA A 102 5.20 15.11 -20.59
C ALA A 102 5.67 14.06 -19.54
N ALA A 103 6.87 13.50 -19.71
CA ALA A 103 7.50 12.63 -18.70
C ALA A 103 8.00 13.43 -17.49
N GLY A 104 8.51 14.64 -17.72
CA GLY A 104 8.98 15.59 -16.70
C GLY A 104 7.85 16.14 -15.84
N LEU A 105 6.69 16.45 -16.42
CA LEU A 105 5.48 16.83 -15.66
C LEU A 105 4.94 15.66 -14.83
N ARG A 106 4.96 14.42 -15.37
CA ARG A 106 4.61 13.20 -14.63
C ARG A 106 5.63 12.80 -13.56
N ALA A 107 6.86 13.28 -13.66
CA ALA A 107 7.92 13.08 -12.69
C ALA A 107 8.00 14.22 -11.65
N ALA A 108 7.60 15.44 -12.02
CA ALA A 108 7.60 16.64 -11.18
C ALA A 108 6.45 16.63 -10.16
N PHE A 109 5.27 16.13 -10.54
CA PHE A 109 4.25 15.73 -9.57
C PHE A 109 4.54 14.30 -9.13
N GLY A 110 5.33 14.15 -8.08
CA GLY A 110 5.70 12.83 -7.56
C GLY A 110 4.48 11.91 -7.38
N ARG A 111 4.67 10.59 -7.47
CA ARG A 111 3.60 9.61 -7.18
C ARG A 111 3.00 9.80 -5.77
N GLY A 112 3.78 10.37 -4.84
CA GLY A 112 3.35 10.75 -3.50
C GLY A 112 2.21 11.77 -3.46
N PRO A 113 2.37 13.01 -3.95
CA PRO A 113 1.30 14.00 -3.95
C PRO A 113 0.05 13.58 -4.73
N LEU A 114 0.18 12.82 -5.82
CA LEU A 114 -0.97 12.26 -6.53
C LEU A 114 -1.77 11.31 -5.61
N VAL A 115 -1.09 10.33 -5.00
CA VAL A 115 -1.73 9.36 -4.11
C VAL A 115 -2.32 10.02 -2.87
N ALA A 116 -1.64 11.02 -2.32
CA ALA A 116 -2.17 11.85 -1.23
C ALA A 116 -3.42 12.60 -1.69
N GLY A 117 -3.41 13.22 -2.88
CA GLY A 117 -4.56 13.88 -3.46
C GLY A 117 -5.76 12.95 -3.67
N LEU A 118 -5.56 11.74 -4.22
CA LEU A 118 -6.62 10.74 -4.37
C LEU A 118 -7.20 10.32 -3.03
N ARG A 119 -6.36 10.11 -2.00
CA ARG A 119 -6.82 9.77 -0.65
C ARG A 119 -7.60 10.93 -0.03
N SER A 120 -7.13 12.17 -0.16
CA SER A 120 -7.84 13.35 0.33
C SER A 120 -9.19 13.52 -0.38
N ALA A 121 -9.24 13.32 -1.70
CA ALA A 121 -10.48 13.37 -2.46
C ALA A 121 -11.46 12.27 -2.03
N LEU A 122 -10.99 11.03 -1.87
CA LEU A 122 -11.79 9.92 -1.39
C LEU A 122 -12.32 10.16 0.04
N GLY A 123 -11.47 10.71 0.91
CA GLY A 123 -11.84 11.09 2.27
C GLY A 123 -12.89 12.20 2.30
N LEU A 124 -12.76 13.21 1.45
CA LEU A 124 -13.76 14.28 1.30
C LEU A 124 -15.09 13.72 0.79
N LEU A 125 -15.08 12.90 -0.26
CA LEU A 125 -16.27 12.22 -0.78
C LEU A 125 -16.94 11.37 0.30
N GLY A 126 -16.16 10.58 1.04
CA GLY A 126 -16.66 9.75 2.14
C GLY A 126 -17.27 10.58 3.27
N ALA A 127 -16.62 11.68 3.66
CA ALA A 127 -17.12 12.58 4.70
C ALA A 127 -18.43 13.27 4.27
N VAL A 128 -18.51 13.77 3.03
CA VAL A 128 -19.74 14.36 2.49
C VAL A 128 -20.88 13.33 2.47
N GLN A 129 -20.64 12.12 1.96
CA GLN A 129 -21.66 11.07 1.92
C GLN A 129 -22.12 10.65 3.32
N LEU A 130 -21.19 10.57 4.28
CA LEU A 130 -21.47 10.24 5.67
C LEU A 130 -22.35 11.32 6.33
N VAL A 131 -22.01 12.59 6.15
CA VAL A 131 -22.79 13.73 6.68
C VAL A 131 -24.18 13.75 6.05
N LEU A 132 -24.30 13.55 4.74
CA LEU A 132 -25.58 13.50 4.05
C LEU A 132 -26.43 12.30 4.54
N GLY A 133 -25.82 11.14 4.71
CA GLY A 133 -26.49 9.95 5.25
C GLY A 133 -26.99 10.16 6.69
N LEU A 134 -26.14 10.71 7.57
CA LEU A 134 -26.53 11.06 8.94
C LEU A 134 -27.63 12.13 8.97
N ALA A 135 -27.58 13.12 8.08
CA ALA A 135 -28.64 14.12 7.94
C ALA A 135 -29.96 13.51 7.46
N GLN A 136 -29.94 12.47 6.60
CA GLN A 136 -31.15 11.72 6.21
C GLN A 136 -31.75 10.96 7.40
N VAL A 137 -30.91 10.37 8.26
CA VAL A 137 -31.34 9.71 9.49
C VAL A 137 -32.01 10.72 10.44
N GLY A 138 -31.36 11.86 10.68
CA GLY A 138 -31.87 12.90 11.59
C GLY A 138 -33.15 13.59 11.10
N ARG A 139 -33.27 13.85 9.80
CA ARG A 139 -34.51 14.41 9.21
C ARG A 139 -35.68 13.42 9.22
N GLY A 140 -35.41 12.12 9.12
CA GLY A 140 -36.44 11.08 9.24
C GLY A 140 -37.12 11.09 10.62
N ALA A 141 -36.33 11.25 11.69
CA ALA A 141 -36.84 11.32 13.07
C ALA A 141 -37.70 12.56 13.37
N THR A 142 -37.57 13.63 12.57
CA THR A 142 -38.40 14.84 12.72
C THR A 142 -39.70 14.78 11.91
N ALA A 143 -39.86 13.79 11.02
CA ALA A 143 -40.99 13.65 10.09
C ALA A 143 -41.96 12.50 10.49
N ASP A 144 -41.85 12.01 11.73
CA ASP A 144 -42.46 10.79 12.31
C ASP A 144 -44.02 10.73 12.36
N HIS A 145 -44.73 11.51 11.55
CA HIS A 145 -46.20 11.56 11.59
C HIS A 145 -46.92 11.12 10.31
N LEU A 146 -46.21 10.77 9.23
CA LEU A 146 -46.83 10.65 7.89
C LEU A 146 -46.32 9.45 7.05
N HIS A 147 -46.59 8.20 7.48
CA HIS A 147 -46.65 6.95 6.66
C HIS A 147 -45.69 5.80 7.06
N PRO A 148 -46.21 4.71 7.66
CA PRO A 148 -45.41 3.56 8.13
C PRO A 148 -44.66 2.77 7.04
N THR A 149 -45.17 2.75 5.80
CA THR A 149 -44.62 1.91 4.72
C THR A 149 -43.40 2.53 4.01
N GLY A 150 -43.27 3.85 4.00
CA GLY A 150 -42.14 4.55 3.38
C GLY A 150 -40.91 4.69 4.29
N GLN A 151 -41.12 4.58 5.60
CA GLN A 151 -40.10 4.81 6.62
C GLN A 151 -39.00 3.72 6.61
N HIS A 152 -39.37 2.45 6.41
CA HIS A 152 -38.40 1.34 6.35
C HIS A 152 -37.41 1.47 5.17
N LEU A 153 -37.89 1.79 3.98
CA LEU A 153 -37.04 1.99 2.79
C LEU A 153 -36.14 3.23 2.94
N TRP A 154 -36.64 4.26 3.63
CA TRP A 154 -35.86 5.46 3.93
C TRP A 154 -34.69 5.15 4.88
N HIS A 155 -34.95 4.47 6.00
CA HIS A 155 -33.91 4.07 6.95
C HIS A 155 -32.87 3.14 6.35
N GLU A 156 -33.29 2.19 5.51
CA GLU A 156 -32.37 1.31 4.79
C GLU A 156 -31.46 2.11 3.85
N SER A 157 -32.01 2.98 3.01
CA SER A 157 -31.22 3.82 2.09
C SER A 157 -30.26 4.77 2.82
N ALA A 158 -30.67 5.33 3.95
CA ALA A 158 -29.83 6.18 4.79
C ALA A 158 -28.68 5.39 5.43
N ALA A 159 -28.94 4.17 5.92
CA ALA A 159 -27.92 3.28 6.46
C ALA A 159 -26.88 2.90 5.39
N TRP A 160 -27.31 2.61 4.15
CA TRP A 160 -26.40 2.36 3.03
C TRP A 160 -25.51 3.56 2.72
N ASN A 161 -26.05 4.78 2.71
CA ASN A 161 -25.27 6.01 2.50
C ASN A 161 -24.21 6.22 3.58
N VAL A 162 -24.58 6.01 4.84
CA VAL A 162 -23.65 6.07 5.99
C VAL A 162 -22.54 5.02 5.85
N ALA A 163 -22.91 3.77 5.54
CA ALA A 163 -21.96 2.67 5.41
C ALA A 163 -20.96 2.89 4.27
N VAL A 164 -21.42 3.33 3.10
CA VAL A 164 -20.54 3.62 1.95
C VAL A 164 -19.63 4.82 2.24
N GLY A 165 -20.16 5.89 2.85
CA GLY A 165 -19.38 7.05 3.25
C GLY A 165 -18.27 6.69 4.26
N ALA A 166 -18.62 5.90 5.28
CA ALA A 166 -17.66 5.37 6.24
C ALA A 166 -16.61 4.45 5.58
N GLY A 167 -17.03 3.61 4.63
CA GLY A 167 -16.13 2.75 3.86
C GLY A 167 -15.11 3.55 3.04
N PHE A 168 -15.52 4.62 2.36
CA PHE A 168 -14.59 5.50 1.65
C PHE A 168 -13.63 6.23 2.58
N LEU A 169 -14.12 6.73 3.71
CA LEU A 169 -13.26 7.36 4.73
C LEU A 169 -12.23 6.36 5.29
N PHE A 170 -12.67 5.13 5.57
CA PHE A 170 -11.80 4.06 6.00
C PHE A 170 -10.70 3.76 4.97
N VAL A 171 -11.05 3.60 3.69
CA VAL A 171 -10.07 3.38 2.62
C VAL A 171 -9.10 4.57 2.46
N ALA A 172 -9.58 5.80 2.62
CA ALA A 172 -8.75 7.00 2.55
C ALA A 172 -7.67 7.04 3.65
N LEU A 173 -8.03 6.59 4.85
CA LEU A 173 -7.13 6.52 6.01
C LEU A 173 -6.22 5.28 5.99
N ARG A 174 -6.62 4.22 5.28
CA ARG A 174 -5.88 2.94 5.24
C ARG A 174 -4.59 3.03 4.41
N ARG A 175 -3.53 2.41 4.93
CA ARG A 175 -2.24 2.26 4.25
C ARG A 175 -2.20 1.03 3.34
N SER A 176 -2.94 -0.01 3.70
CA SER A 176 -3.02 -1.30 3.00
C SER A 176 -4.09 -1.29 1.89
N PRO A 177 -3.92 -2.09 0.81
CA PRO A 177 -4.85 -2.09 -0.31
C PRO A 177 -6.25 -2.60 0.08
N PRO A 178 -7.34 -2.05 -0.49
CA PRO A 178 -8.71 -2.45 -0.16
C PRO A 178 -9.14 -3.74 -0.89
N ALA A 179 -8.38 -4.82 -0.72
CA ALA A 179 -8.58 -6.07 -1.48
C ALA A 179 -9.94 -6.74 -1.23
N GLY A 180 -10.44 -6.71 0.01
CA GLY A 180 -11.74 -7.30 0.36
C GLY A 180 -12.95 -6.45 -0.01
N LEU A 181 -12.81 -5.11 -0.04
CA LEU A 181 -13.93 -4.21 -0.28
C LEU A 181 -14.29 -4.09 -1.77
N LEU A 182 -13.30 -4.22 -2.65
CA LEU A 182 -13.47 -3.99 -4.08
C LEU A 182 -14.50 -4.90 -4.76
N PRO A 183 -14.51 -6.23 -4.56
CA PRO A 183 -15.50 -7.09 -5.20
C PRO A 183 -16.92 -6.74 -4.78
N MET A 184 -17.15 -6.56 -3.48
CA MET A 184 -18.44 -6.19 -2.91
C MET A 184 -18.92 -4.84 -3.45
N LEU A 185 -18.06 -3.81 -3.40
CA LEU A 185 -18.38 -2.48 -3.89
C LEU A 185 -18.61 -2.47 -5.41
N SER A 186 -17.89 -3.30 -6.17
CA SER A 186 -18.09 -3.43 -7.62
C SER A 186 -19.46 -4.02 -7.95
N ALA A 187 -19.89 -5.06 -7.24
CA ALA A 187 -21.22 -5.64 -7.41
C ALA A 187 -22.30 -4.61 -7.07
N PHE A 188 -22.14 -3.90 -5.95
CA PHE A 188 -23.06 -2.85 -5.52
C PHE A 188 -23.18 -1.72 -6.56
N VAL A 189 -22.04 -1.16 -7.00
CA VAL A 189 -22.00 -0.09 -8.02
C VAL A 189 -22.58 -0.58 -9.35
N GLY A 190 -22.27 -1.80 -9.75
CA GLY A 190 -22.80 -2.42 -10.97
C GLY A 190 -24.32 -2.45 -10.96
N THR A 191 -24.91 -3.04 -9.91
CA THR A 191 -26.38 -3.08 -9.74
C THR A 191 -26.99 -1.68 -9.69
N LEU A 192 -26.38 -0.75 -8.95
CA LEU A 192 -26.85 0.63 -8.84
C LEU A 192 -26.85 1.35 -10.20
N LEU A 193 -25.83 1.13 -11.03
CA LEU A 193 -25.77 1.66 -12.39
C LEU A 193 -26.85 1.05 -13.28
N LEU A 194 -27.09 -0.27 -13.19
CA LEU A 194 -28.17 -0.93 -13.93
C LEU A 194 -29.54 -0.33 -13.57
N LEU A 195 -29.82 -0.20 -12.28
CA LEU A 195 -31.07 0.40 -11.79
C LEU A 195 -31.19 1.87 -12.20
N SER A 196 -30.10 2.64 -12.14
CA SER A 196 -30.11 4.04 -12.57
C SER A 196 -30.39 4.18 -14.07
N VAL A 197 -29.80 3.34 -14.91
CA VAL A 197 -30.08 3.32 -16.36
C VAL A 197 -31.54 2.95 -16.61
N ASN A 198 -32.08 1.98 -15.88
CA ASN A 198 -33.50 1.64 -15.94
C ASN A 198 -34.40 2.83 -15.58
N ASP A 199 -34.13 3.49 -14.46
CA ASP A 199 -34.90 4.66 -14.01
C ASP A 199 -34.85 5.82 -15.03
N LEU A 200 -33.68 6.05 -15.66
CA LEU A 200 -33.53 7.02 -16.74
C LEU A 200 -34.37 6.67 -17.95
N ALA A 201 -34.40 5.39 -18.35
CA ALA A 201 -35.17 4.92 -19.49
C ALA A 201 -36.68 5.01 -19.26
N THR A 202 -37.14 4.82 -18.02
CA THR A 202 -38.56 4.95 -17.63
C THR A 202 -38.96 6.38 -17.27
N GLY A 203 -38.04 7.34 -17.32
CA GLY A 203 -38.29 8.75 -17.00
C GLY A 203 -38.57 9.03 -15.52
N SER A 204 -38.22 8.11 -14.62
CA SER A 204 -38.57 8.14 -13.20
C SER A 204 -37.44 8.67 -12.29
N VAL A 205 -36.63 9.62 -12.78
CA VAL A 205 -35.42 10.09 -12.06
C VAL A 205 -35.58 11.47 -11.44
N GLY A 206 -35.39 11.55 -10.12
CA GLY A 206 -35.09 12.80 -9.45
C GLY A 206 -33.62 13.18 -9.63
N GLY A 207 -33.33 14.44 -9.98
CA GLY A 207 -31.97 14.93 -10.20
C GLY A 207 -31.05 14.77 -8.97
N GLU A 208 -31.59 14.88 -7.76
CA GLU A 208 -30.86 14.64 -6.50
C GLU A 208 -30.30 13.22 -6.41
N ARG A 209 -31.12 12.20 -6.74
CA ARG A 209 -30.74 10.78 -6.67
C ARG A 209 -29.62 10.47 -7.67
N LEU A 210 -29.66 11.09 -8.85
CA LEU A 210 -28.61 10.91 -9.85
C LEU A 210 -27.27 11.53 -9.40
N ILE A 211 -27.33 12.69 -8.74
CA ILE A 211 -26.15 13.35 -8.18
C ILE A 211 -25.52 12.50 -7.06
N SER A 212 -26.32 11.95 -6.14
CA SER A 212 -25.81 11.10 -5.05
C SER A 212 -25.18 9.80 -5.57
N HIS A 213 -25.78 9.18 -6.59
CA HIS A 213 -25.18 8.05 -7.30
C HIS A 213 -23.86 8.42 -7.98
N GLY A 214 -23.76 9.62 -8.56
CA GLY A 214 -22.53 10.13 -9.17
C GLY A 214 -21.37 10.19 -8.18
N PHE A 215 -21.59 10.70 -6.97
CA PHE A 215 -20.56 10.72 -5.92
C PHE A 215 -20.05 9.32 -5.57
N LEU A 216 -20.95 8.35 -5.48
CA LEU A 216 -20.61 6.96 -5.20
C LEU A 216 -19.75 6.34 -6.30
N VAL A 217 -20.11 6.56 -7.56
CA VAL A 217 -19.35 6.09 -8.73
C VAL A 217 -17.94 6.71 -8.74
N VAL A 218 -17.82 8.02 -8.48
CA VAL A 218 -16.51 8.69 -8.40
C VAL A 218 -15.66 8.10 -7.26
N GLY A 219 -16.22 7.91 -6.07
CA GLY A 219 -15.52 7.27 -4.95
C GLY A 219 -15.06 5.84 -5.26
N TYR A 220 -15.90 5.06 -5.94
CA TYR A 220 -15.53 3.73 -6.43
C TYR A 220 -14.37 3.78 -7.43
N LEU A 221 -14.40 4.67 -8.43
CA LEU A 221 -13.33 4.81 -9.41
C LEU A 221 -12.00 5.20 -8.77
N ILE A 222 -12.02 6.10 -7.78
CA ILE A 222 -10.83 6.45 -7.00
C ILE A 222 -10.31 5.23 -6.23
N THR A 223 -11.19 4.44 -5.64
CA THR A 223 -10.83 3.20 -4.91
C THR A 223 -10.18 2.17 -5.85
N VAL A 224 -10.74 1.97 -7.05
CA VAL A 224 -10.16 1.11 -8.10
C VAL A 224 -8.82 1.65 -8.56
N LEU A 225 -8.65 2.97 -8.65
CA LEU A 225 -7.39 3.58 -9.05
C LEU A 225 -6.32 3.34 -7.98
N LEU A 226 -6.63 3.58 -6.70
CA LEU A 226 -5.74 3.34 -5.57
C LEU A 226 -5.33 1.87 -5.40
N SER A 227 -6.12 0.92 -5.89
CA SER A 227 -5.79 -0.51 -5.84
C SER A 227 -4.77 -0.95 -6.90
N ARG A 228 -4.51 -0.12 -7.92
CA ARG A 228 -3.60 -0.45 -9.01
C ARG A 228 -2.15 -0.58 -8.53
N PRO A 229 -1.41 -1.60 -9.01
CA PRO A 229 -0.03 -1.85 -8.59
C PRO A 229 0.92 -0.65 -8.76
N GLY A 230 0.69 0.20 -9.77
CA GLY A 230 1.53 1.36 -10.07
C GLY A 230 1.39 2.55 -9.11
N LEU A 231 0.38 2.53 -8.22
CA LEU A 231 0.14 3.57 -7.21
C LEU A 231 0.46 3.07 -5.78
N ARG A 232 0.98 1.85 -5.64
CA ARG A 232 1.40 1.28 -4.36
C ARG A 232 2.68 1.97 -3.87
N PRO A 233 2.70 2.54 -2.65
CA PRO A 233 3.93 3.03 -2.05
C PRO A 233 4.92 1.86 -1.90
N GLY A 234 6.12 1.99 -2.50
CA GLY A 234 7.20 1.02 -2.32
C GLY A 234 7.26 -0.17 -3.29
N GLY A 235 6.39 -0.25 -4.31
CA GLY A 235 6.58 -1.22 -5.39
C GLY A 235 7.76 -0.85 -6.29
N PRO A 236 8.59 -1.80 -6.77
CA PRO A 236 9.63 -1.49 -7.75
C PRO A 236 8.99 -0.81 -8.95
N ALA A 237 9.56 0.32 -9.38
CA ALA A 237 9.04 1.07 -10.51
C ALA A 237 8.90 0.12 -11.72
N PRO A 238 7.74 0.08 -12.41
CA PRO A 238 7.61 -0.72 -13.61
C PRO A 238 8.49 -0.10 -14.68
N GLN A 239 9.73 -0.58 -14.78
CA GLN A 239 10.60 -0.30 -15.90
C GLN A 239 9.99 -1.05 -17.09
N ARG A 240 9.07 -0.38 -17.81
CA ARG A 240 8.69 -0.78 -19.16
C ARG A 240 9.93 -0.63 -20.03
N GLN A 241 10.77 -1.64 -20.06
CA GLN A 241 11.62 -1.86 -21.22
C GLN A 241 10.69 -2.36 -22.32
N PRO A 242 10.58 -1.66 -23.47
CA PRO A 242 9.92 -2.22 -24.63
C PRO A 242 10.84 -3.31 -25.17
N THR A 243 10.74 -4.51 -24.61
CA THR A 243 11.27 -5.69 -25.29
C THR A 243 10.38 -5.92 -26.50
N PRO A 244 10.89 -5.89 -27.74
CA PRO A 244 10.10 -6.29 -28.88
C PRO A 244 9.68 -7.74 -28.65
N SER A 245 8.38 -7.95 -28.43
CA SER A 245 7.81 -9.28 -28.26
C SER A 245 7.87 -10.00 -29.61
N ARG A 246 8.98 -10.67 -29.90
CA ARG A 246 8.96 -11.77 -30.86
C ARG A 246 8.39 -12.97 -30.11
N TRP A 247 7.06 -13.07 -30.08
CA TRP A 247 6.39 -14.33 -29.82
C TRP A 247 6.83 -15.32 -30.90
N ARG A 248 7.85 -16.13 -30.58
CA ARG A 248 8.13 -17.36 -31.30
C ARG A 248 7.63 -18.47 -30.39
N PHE A 249 6.53 -19.12 -30.79
CA PHE A 249 6.20 -20.42 -30.23
C PHE A 249 7.25 -21.41 -30.77
N GLY A 250 8.28 -21.67 -29.97
CA GLY A 250 9.17 -22.80 -30.17
C GLY A 250 8.44 -24.05 -29.70
N ALA A 251 7.70 -24.69 -30.59
CA ALA A 251 7.10 -26.00 -30.31
C ALA A 251 8.16 -27.11 -30.09
N ASP A 252 9.44 -26.81 -30.35
CA ASP A 252 10.56 -27.75 -30.25
C ASP A 252 11.35 -27.67 -28.93
N GLU A 253 10.94 -26.85 -27.95
CA GLU A 253 11.68 -26.67 -26.68
C GLU A 253 10.96 -27.32 -25.49
N VAL A 254 10.58 -28.60 -25.62
CA VAL A 254 9.94 -29.39 -24.55
C VAL A 254 10.91 -30.37 -23.85
N ASP A 255 12.19 -30.40 -24.22
CA ASP A 255 13.16 -31.34 -23.62
C ASP A 255 13.93 -30.82 -22.40
N ARG A 256 13.61 -29.63 -21.87
CA ARG A 256 14.14 -29.22 -20.56
C ARG A 256 13.21 -29.71 -19.45
N PRO A 257 13.61 -30.70 -18.63
CA PRO A 257 12.80 -31.08 -17.48
C PRO A 257 12.64 -29.85 -16.59
N LEU A 258 11.38 -29.45 -16.38
CA LEU A 258 10.99 -28.39 -15.46
C LEU A 258 11.64 -28.69 -14.11
N ARG A 259 12.69 -27.94 -13.77
CA ARG A 259 13.37 -28.08 -12.49
C ARG A 259 12.48 -27.42 -11.45
N VAL A 260 11.87 -28.23 -10.59
CA VAL A 260 11.23 -27.73 -9.37
C VAL A 260 12.35 -27.10 -8.52
N VAL A 261 12.47 -25.78 -8.59
CA VAL A 261 13.28 -25.02 -7.64
C VAL A 261 12.54 -25.14 -6.31
N ARG A 262 13.01 -26.03 -5.43
CA ARG A 262 12.56 -26.02 -4.04
C ARG A 262 12.94 -24.66 -3.49
N PRO A 263 11.98 -23.84 -3.01
CA PRO A 263 12.34 -22.63 -2.31
C PRO A 263 13.13 -23.08 -1.09
N GLU A 264 14.43 -22.77 -1.04
CA GLU A 264 15.14 -22.78 0.23
C GLU A 264 14.31 -21.95 1.20
N SER A 265 14.09 -22.50 2.39
CA SER A 265 13.32 -21.88 3.45
C SER A 265 14.02 -20.61 3.90
N TYR A 266 13.77 -19.51 3.19
CA TYR A 266 14.20 -18.19 3.63
C TYR A 266 13.47 -17.90 4.94
N PRO A 267 14.19 -17.73 6.06
CA PRO A 267 13.56 -17.38 7.32
C PRO A 267 12.78 -16.09 7.11
N ALA A 268 11.49 -16.09 7.49
CA ALA A 268 10.63 -14.91 7.36
C ALA A 268 11.12 -13.72 8.21
N GLN A 269 12.12 -13.94 9.06
CA GLN A 269 12.79 -12.95 9.86
C GLN A 269 13.77 -12.14 8.99
N ALA A 270 13.24 -11.11 8.31
CA ALA A 270 14.07 -10.01 7.87
C ALA A 270 14.43 -9.15 9.11
N ALA A 271 15.34 -9.66 9.95
CA ALA A 271 15.84 -8.96 11.14
C ALA A 271 16.56 -7.62 10.80
N ASP A 272 16.87 -7.37 9.53
CA ASP A 272 17.74 -6.25 9.13
C ASP A 272 17.03 -4.97 8.70
N ARG A 273 15.69 -4.88 8.74
CA ARG A 273 15.02 -3.61 8.36
C ARG A 273 15.17 -2.48 9.39
N TYR A 274 15.63 -2.79 10.60
CA TYR A 274 15.82 -1.81 11.69
C TYR A 274 17.08 -2.06 12.53
N ALA A 275 18.15 -2.62 11.94
CA ALA A 275 19.46 -2.54 12.58
C ALA A 275 19.90 -1.06 12.61
N ALA A 276 19.57 -0.35 13.70
CA ALA A 276 20.18 0.93 14.02
C ALA A 276 21.70 0.74 14.02
N PRO A 277 22.49 1.70 13.52
CA PRO A 277 23.94 1.59 13.58
C PRO A 277 24.35 1.51 15.04
N ALA A 278 24.88 0.35 15.45
CA ALA A 278 25.45 0.15 16.76
C ALA A 278 26.49 1.26 16.99
N ALA A 279 26.25 2.08 18.01
CA ALA A 279 27.23 3.05 18.47
C ALA A 279 28.51 2.27 18.84
N HIS A 280 29.62 2.61 18.19
CA HIS A 280 30.94 2.12 18.56
C HIS A 280 31.20 2.48 20.03
N ALA A 281 31.06 1.50 20.92
CA ALA A 281 31.54 1.61 22.28
C ALA A 281 33.06 1.81 22.23
N GLY A 282 33.48 2.95 22.76
CA GLY A 282 34.88 3.34 22.85
C GLY A 282 35.70 2.30 23.59
N ARG A 283 36.66 1.74 22.87
CA ARG A 283 37.97 1.23 23.28
C ARG A 283 38.28 1.40 24.79
N SER A 284 38.36 0.25 25.47
CA SER A 284 38.99 0.07 26.77
C SER A 284 40.42 0.66 26.77
N THR A 285 40.65 1.69 27.59
CA THR A 285 42.00 2.08 28.01
C THR A 285 42.34 1.29 29.27
N ARG A 286 43.06 0.18 29.05
CA ARG A 286 43.81 -0.57 30.05
C ARG A 286 45.09 0.23 30.34
N THR A 287 45.10 1.05 31.38
CA THR A 287 46.32 1.50 32.08
C THR A 287 46.51 0.50 33.23
N GLY A 288 47.50 -0.37 33.26
CA GLY A 288 48.93 -0.04 33.14
C GLY A 288 49.52 -0.10 34.55
N GLU A 289 49.53 -1.31 35.10
CA GLU A 289 50.16 -1.69 36.36
C GLU A 289 51.68 -1.57 36.18
N ALA A 290 52.30 -0.62 36.88
CA ALA A 290 53.74 -0.53 37.11
C ALA A 290 53.99 0.42 38.29
N ASP A 291 54.09 -0.13 39.51
CA ASP A 291 54.87 0.52 40.56
C ASP A 291 55.73 -0.53 41.25
N GLU A 292 56.90 -0.72 40.67
CA GLU A 292 57.95 -1.63 41.12
C GLU A 292 58.91 -0.85 42.02
N ARG A 293 58.86 -1.20 43.30
CA ARG A 293 59.94 -1.25 44.29
C ARG A 293 61.35 -0.79 43.84
N ARG A 294 61.97 -0.02 44.77
CA ARG A 294 63.42 0.32 44.99
C ARG A 294 63.73 1.78 44.57
N ALA A 295 64.33 2.64 45.39
CA ALA A 295 65.30 2.44 46.47
C ALA A 295 65.38 3.64 47.44
N ALA A 296 66.08 3.40 48.56
CA ALA A 296 66.54 4.28 49.65
C ALA A 296 65.63 4.34 50.88
#